data_AF-A0A0E0A6G6-F1
#
_entry.id   AF-A0A0E0A6G6-F1
#
_cell.length_a   1.000
_cell.length_b   1.000
_cell.length_c   1.000
_cell.angle_alpha   90.00
_cell.angle_beta   90.00
_cell.angle_gamma   90.00
#
_symmetry.space_group_name_H-M   'P 1'
#
loop_
_entity.id
_entity.type
_entity.pdbx_description
1 polymer ?
#
loop_
_entity_poly.entity_id
_entity_poly.type
_entity_poly.pdbx_seq_one_letter_code
_entity_poly.pdbx_strand_id
1 'polypeptide(L)'
;MNLILAETFVGLRDRCQPPLQPKKAPLSRDVHSKVESERPAHAHGQPRGNRFDSNIPIAAITDPPLPIFSASAISPPPPPPSSPLLPADASPDQELPADERASEPRGRMGYIGAHGVETLKRYRYSGQDHSVVAKYVLQPFWSRCVTLFPLWMPPNMITLTGFMFLVVSALLGYIYSPHLDTAPPRWVHLAHGLLLFLYQTFDAVDGKQARRTSSSSPLGELFDHGCDALACAFEALALGSTLMCGRFTFCFWVIAAVPFYLATWEHFFTNTLILPLINGPTEGLMLIYLSHSFTFLTGAEWWAQDFRKSIPLLSWVPLPFIPDIPLYIIVMILMILFAVIPTIGSNVSNVQKVVEARKGSMVLALAMLLPFIALLTGVAVWSYLSPSDIMRNQPHLLVIGTGFAFGYLVGRMILAHLCDEPIGLKTGMCMSLVFLPFAIANALTAKINAGIPLVDELLVLFLYCAYTVGLYLHLAVSVVHEIKDALGIYCFRITRKEA
;
A
#
# COMPACT_ATOMS: atom_id res chain seq x y z
N MET A 1 -21.46 3.44 -12.25
CA MET A 1 -22.26 4.64 -11.90
C MET A 1 -21.29 5.78 -11.63
N ASN A 2 -20.91 6.66 -12.56
CA ASN A 2 -21.42 6.92 -13.93
C ASN A 2 -20.31 7.07 -15.00
N LEU A 3 -19.38 6.11 -15.08
CA LEU A 3 -18.29 6.12 -16.08
C LEU A 3 -18.10 4.75 -16.79
N ILE A 4 -19.20 4.01 -16.98
CA ILE A 4 -19.26 2.72 -17.71
C ILE A 4 -19.89 2.91 -19.12
N LEU A 5 -20.11 4.15 -19.55
CA LEU A 5 -20.87 4.50 -20.76
C LEU A 5 -20.07 5.25 -21.85
N ALA A 6 -18.77 5.51 -21.65
CA ALA A 6 -18.01 6.42 -22.50
C ALA A 6 -17.48 5.79 -23.80
N GLU A 7 -16.68 4.70 -23.72
CA GLU A 7 -15.89 4.23 -24.86
C GLU A 7 -16.21 2.81 -25.35
N THR A 8 -17.49 2.55 -25.59
CA THR A 8 -17.93 1.57 -26.63
C THR A 8 -17.68 2.12 -28.05
N PHE A 9 -16.81 3.12 -28.22
CA PHE A 9 -16.71 4.01 -29.37
C PHE A 9 -15.31 4.10 -30.03
N VAL A 10 -14.45 3.10 -29.78
CA VAL A 10 -13.15 2.98 -30.49
C VAL A 10 -13.27 2.22 -31.82
N GLY A 11 -14.36 1.49 -32.03
CA GLY A 11 -14.56 0.59 -33.17
C GLY A 11 -15.02 1.21 -34.49
N LEU A 12 -14.45 2.32 -34.98
CA LEU A 12 -14.76 2.82 -36.34
C LEU A 12 -13.73 3.80 -36.97
N ARG A 13 -12.42 3.49 -36.92
CA ARG A 13 -11.43 4.25 -37.71
C ARG A 13 -10.25 3.41 -38.22
N ASP A 14 -10.52 2.56 -39.22
CA ASP A 14 -9.57 2.18 -40.30
C ASP A 14 -10.21 1.20 -41.30
N ARG A 15 -10.79 1.72 -42.39
CA ARG A 15 -11.15 0.95 -43.61
C ARG A 15 -11.15 1.85 -44.84
N CYS A 16 -10.04 1.89 -45.58
CA CYS A 16 -9.99 2.47 -46.93
C CYS A 16 -8.85 1.86 -47.76
N GLN A 17 -9.11 0.75 -48.47
CA GLN A 17 -8.63 0.47 -49.85
C GLN A 17 -9.24 -0.86 -50.40
N PRO A 18 -9.19 -1.13 -51.73
CA PRO A 18 -10.20 -1.94 -52.45
C PRO A 18 -9.86 -3.45 -52.62
N PRO A 19 -10.78 -4.29 -53.16
CA PRO A 19 -10.75 -5.75 -52.98
C PRO A 19 -10.05 -6.54 -54.10
N LEU A 20 -9.68 -7.79 -53.77
CA LEU A 20 -9.32 -8.84 -54.73
C LEU A 20 -10.08 -10.14 -54.42
N GLN A 21 -10.46 -10.85 -55.49
CA GLN A 21 -11.21 -12.11 -55.54
C GLN A 21 -10.78 -12.89 -56.81
N PRO A 22 -11.06 -14.19 -56.95
CA PRO A 22 -10.83 -15.28 -56.00
C PRO A 22 -10.05 -16.46 -56.67
N LYS A 23 -9.68 -17.51 -55.92
CA LYS A 23 -9.29 -18.82 -56.51
C LYS A 23 -9.98 -20.00 -55.82
N LYS A 24 -10.09 -21.10 -56.57
CA LYS A 24 -11.05 -22.21 -56.37
C LYS A 24 -10.47 -23.38 -55.56
N ALA A 25 -11.35 -24.19 -54.96
CA ALA A 25 -11.07 -25.57 -54.51
C ALA A 25 -10.91 -26.55 -55.71
N PRO A 26 -10.40 -27.78 -55.50
CA PRO A 26 -11.22 -28.94 -55.07
C PRO A 26 -10.60 -29.71 -53.86
N LEU A 27 -11.20 -30.67 -53.13
CA LEU A 27 -12.45 -31.47 -53.15
C LEU A 27 -12.24 -32.99 -53.36
N SER A 28 -12.34 -33.76 -52.26
CA SER A 28 -12.64 -35.22 -52.15
C SER A 28 -12.83 -35.55 -50.64
N ARG A 29 -13.96 -36.13 -50.17
CA ARG A 29 -14.36 -37.57 -50.14
C ARG A 29 -13.48 -38.45 -49.20
N ASP A 30 -13.92 -39.50 -48.51
CA ASP A 30 -15.22 -40.18 -48.18
C ASP A 30 -14.87 -41.32 -47.15
N VAL A 31 -15.70 -41.96 -46.28
CA VAL A 31 -17.07 -41.81 -45.71
C VAL A 31 -17.22 -42.80 -44.49
N HIS A 32 -18.32 -42.74 -43.70
CA HIS A 32 -18.78 -43.74 -42.68
C HIS A 32 -17.99 -43.87 -41.33
N SER A 33 -18.55 -44.42 -40.22
CA SER A 33 -19.96 -44.57 -39.74
C SER A 33 -20.06 -45.07 -38.28
N LYS A 34 -21.28 -44.94 -37.70
CA LYS A 34 -21.86 -45.70 -36.57
C LYS A 34 -21.45 -45.38 -35.11
N VAL A 35 -22.37 -45.77 -34.24
CA VAL A 35 -22.49 -45.55 -32.78
C VAL A 35 -23.06 -46.84 -32.19
N GLU A 36 -22.64 -47.23 -30.98
CA GLU A 36 -23.29 -48.06 -29.94
C GLU A 36 -22.19 -48.74 -29.10
N SER A 37 -22.39 -49.22 -27.87
CA SER A 37 -23.15 -48.76 -26.69
C SER A 37 -22.97 -49.83 -25.61
N GLU A 38 -22.72 -49.51 -24.34
CA GLU A 38 -22.72 -50.55 -23.29
C GLU A 38 -23.22 -50.05 -21.93
N ARG A 39 -23.79 -50.97 -21.15
CA ARG A 39 -24.61 -50.75 -19.94
C ARG A 39 -24.74 -52.11 -19.18
N PRO A 40 -25.22 -52.16 -17.91
CA PRO A 40 -24.36 -52.09 -16.73
C PRO A 40 -24.55 -53.31 -15.78
N ALA A 41 -24.13 -53.13 -14.51
CA ALA A 41 -24.51 -53.84 -13.27
C ALA A 41 -23.54 -54.89 -12.70
N HIS A 42 -23.23 -54.78 -11.39
CA HIS A 42 -23.91 -55.57 -10.34
C HIS A 42 -23.63 -54.97 -8.93
N ALA A 43 -24.07 -55.61 -7.85
CA ALA A 43 -24.26 -54.97 -6.52
C ALA A 43 -23.97 -55.89 -5.30
N HIS A 44 -24.16 -55.32 -4.10
CA HIS A 44 -24.14 -55.89 -2.73
C HIS A 44 -22.78 -56.13 -2.03
N GLY A 45 -22.73 -55.86 -0.71
CA GLY A 45 -21.60 -56.20 0.16
C GLY A 45 -21.52 -55.43 1.50
N GLN A 46 -22.35 -55.77 2.49
CA GLN A 46 -22.23 -55.33 3.91
C GLN A 46 -22.97 -56.33 4.83
N PRO A 47 -22.76 -56.34 6.16
CA PRO A 47 -21.61 -55.84 6.94
C PRO A 47 -21.05 -56.93 7.90
N ARG A 48 -20.00 -56.60 8.68
CA ARG A 48 -19.66 -57.26 9.97
C ARG A 48 -18.72 -56.37 10.79
N GLY A 49 -18.73 -56.52 12.10
CA GLY A 49 -17.82 -55.84 13.03
C GLY A 49 -17.55 -56.69 14.27
N ASN A 50 -16.68 -56.24 15.18
CA ASN A 50 -16.47 -56.81 16.51
C ASN A 50 -15.83 -55.78 17.46
N ARG A 51 -16.02 -55.96 18.78
CA ARG A 51 -15.25 -55.33 19.86
C ARG A 51 -14.28 -56.35 20.46
N PHE A 52 -13.25 -55.90 21.19
CA PHE A 52 -13.08 -56.17 22.63
C PHE A 52 -11.90 -55.36 23.23
N ASP A 53 -11.83 -55.29 24.56
CA ASP A 53 -11.05 -54.35 25.38
C ASP A 53 -9.69 -54.89 25.87
N SER A 54 -8.78 -54.01 26.35
CA SER A 54 -8.06 -54.17 27.65
C SER A 54 -7.01 -53.07 28.02
N ASN A 55 -7.32 -52.30 29.07
CA ASN A 55 -6.51 -51.81 30.20
C ASN A 55 -4.95 -51.59 30.17
N ILE A 56 -4.54 -50.34 30.51
CA ILE A 56 -3.58 -49.94 31.59
C ILE A 56 -2.05 -50.23 31.36
N PRO A 57 -1.05 -49.43 31.86
CA PRO A 57 -1.06 -48.35 32.86
C PRO A 57 -0.46 -46.97 32.48
N ILE A 58 -0.53 -46.07 33.47
CA ILE A 58 -0.06 -44.68 33.57
C ILE A 58 1.46 -44.49 33.41
N ALA A 59 1.85 -43.36 32.81
CA ALA A 59 3.02 -42.57 33.21
C ALA A 59 2.64 -41.07 33.23
N ALA A 60 3.01 -40.33 34.27
CA ALA A 60 2.61 -38.94 34.46
C ALA A 60 3.76 -37.96 34.20
N ILE A 61 3.49 -36.90 33.41
CA ILE A 61 4.32 -35.70 33.31
C ILE A 61 3.38 -34.51 33.55
N THR A 62 3.78 -33.62 34.46
CA THR A 62 2.97 -32.48 34.91
C THR A 62 3.53 -31.18 34.37
N ASP A 63 3.03 -30.72 33.23
CA ASP A 63 3.28 -29.37 32.75
C ASP A 63 2.45 -28.34 33.54
N PRO A 64 3.04 -27.19 33.93
CA PRO A 64 2.30 -26.13 34.62
C PRO A 64 1.34 -25.41 33.66
N PRO A 65 0.14 -25.00 34.12
CA PRO A 65 -0.86 -24.37 33.25
C PRO A 65 -0.39 -22.99 32.76
N LEU A 66 -0.42 -22.81 31.44
CA LEU A 66 -0.30 -21.49 30.81
C LEU A 66 -1.47 -20.59 31.28
N PRO A 67 -1.23 -19.31 31.61
CA PRO A 67 -2.28 -18.43 32.10
C PRO A 67 -3.30 -18.11 31.01
N ILE A 68 -4.51 -18.66 31.15
CA ILE A 68 -5.67 -18.31 30.34
C ILE A 68 -6.07 -16.87 30.68
N PHE A 69 -5.73 -15.91 29.83
CA PHE A 69 -6.25 -14.56 29.94
C PHE A 69 -7.74 -14.55 29.59
N SER A 70 -8.57 -14.41 30.64
CA SER A 70 -10.01 -14.23 30.52
C SER A 70 -10.34 -13.00 29.67
N ALA A 71 -11.41 -13.09 28.89
CA ALA A 71 -11.92 -11.96 28.10
C ALA A 71 -12.55 -10.91 29.03
N SER A 72 -11.74 -9.99 29.54
CA SER A 72 -12.18 -8.87 30.37
C SER A 72 -13.09 -7.92 29.57
N ALA A 73 -14.20 -7.50 30.18
CA ALA A 73 -15.24 -6.73 29.51
C ALA A 73 -14.75 -5.35 29.03
N ILE A 74 -15.28 -4.92 27.87
CA ILE A 74 -15.03 -3.60 27.30
C ILE A 74 -15.52 -2.53 28.29
N SER A 75 -14.57 -1.83 28.92
CA SER A 75 -14.85 -0.63 29.70
C SER A 75 -14.75 0.59 28.78
N PRO A 76 -15.68 1.56 28.86
CA PRO A 76 -15.59 2.79 28.08
C PRO A 76 -14.35 3.62 28.50
N PRO A 77 -13.79 4.45 27.60
CA PRO A 77 -12.68 5.33 27.96
C PRO A 77 -13.11 6.35 29.04
N PRO A 78 -12.18 6.80 29.90
CA PRO A 78 -12.48 7.82 30.90
C PRO A 78 -12.83 9.16 30.23
N PRO A 79 -13.68 9.99 30.86
CA PRO A 79 -13.98 11.34 30.37
C PRO A 79 -12.72 12.23 30.39
N PRO A 80 -12.65 13.24 29.51
CA PRO A 80 -11.52 14.18 29.49
C PRO A 80 -11.45 14.99 30.80
N PRO A 81 -10.26 15.45 31.21
CA PRO A 81 -10.11 16.32 32.37
C PRO A 81 -10.87 17.64 32.13
N SER A 82 -11.63 18.08 33.14
CA SER A 82 -12.34 19.35 33.12
C SER A 82 -11.34 20.52 33.06
N SER A 83 -11.51 21.41 32.08
CA SER A 83 -10.75 22.66 31.99
C SER A 83 -10.83 23.46 33.30
N PRO A 84 -9.72 24.01 33.82
CA PRO A 84 -9.76 24.90 34.97
C PRO A 84 -10.67 26.10 34.69
N LEU A 85 -11.57 26.40 35.62
CA LEU A 85 -12.32 27.65 35.62
C LEU A 85 -11.35 28.80 35.89
N LEU A 86 -11.20 29.72 34.94
CA LEU A 86 -10.54 31.00 35.18
C LEU A 86 -11.35 31.80 36.21
N PRO A 87 -10.76 32.28 37.31
CA PRO A 87 -11.41 33.25 38.18
C PRO A 87 -11.65 34.54 37.40
N ALA A 88 -12.89 35.03 37.42
CA ALA A 88 -13.19 36.39 37.00
C ALA A 88 -13.00 37.32 38.20
N ASP A 89 -11.88 38.05 38.24
CA ASP A 89 -11.79 39.44 38.73
C ASP A 89 -10.33 39.94 38.70
N ALA A 90 -10.04 40.89 37.82
CA ALA A 90 -8.85 41.74 37.87
C ALA A 90 -9.11 43.04 37.08
N SER A 91 -8.98 44.19 37.74
CA SER A 91 -8.98 45.52 37.11
C SER A 91 -7.65 45.75 36.36
N PRO A 92 -7.60 46.58 35.30
CA PRO A 92 -6.34 47.01 34.69
C PRO A 92 -5.47 47.86 35.64
N ASP A 93 -4.30 48.24 35.12
CA ASP A 93 -3.30 49.17 35.67
C ASP A 93 -2.27 48.56 36.66
N GLN A 94 -1.37 47.73 36.13
CA GLN A 94 0.00 47.59 36.67
C GLN A 94 1.01 47.36 35.54
N GLU A 95 1.90 48.32 35.31
CA GLU A 95 3.03 48.17 34.37
C GLU A 95 4.11 47.27 34.99
N LEU A 96 4.48 46.20 34.28
CA LEU A 96 5.61 45.33 34.65
C LEU A 96 6.92 45.83 33.99
N PRO A 97 8.08 45.75 34.68
CA PRO A 97 9.33 46.31 34.16
C PRO A 97 9.80 45.67 32.84
N ALA A 98 10.27 46.51 31.92
CA ALA A 98 10.66 46.10 30.57
C ALA A 98 12.10 45.57 30.47
N ASP A 99 12.45 44.51 31.20
CA ASP A 99 13.70 43.76 30.96
C ASP A 99 13.62 42.25 31.25
N GLU A 100 12.67 41.56 30.60
CA GLU A 100 12.80 40.10 30.38
C GLU A 100 12.29 39.69 29.00
N ARG A 101 12.82 40.34 27.95
CA ARG A 101 12.71 39.80 26.57
C ARG A 101 13.63 38.59 26.42
N ALA A 102 13.18 37.45 26.95
CA ALA A 102 13.78 36.15 26.67
C ALA A 102 14.01 36.01 25.16
N SER A 103 15.26 35.83 24.76
CA SER A 103 15.64 35.84 23.35
C SER A 103 15.05 34.65 22.63
N GLU A 104 14.05 34.87 21.76
CA GLU A 104 13.57 33.83 20.86
C GLU A 104 14.77 33.22 20.09
N PRO A 105 14.98 31.90 20.15
CA PRO A 105 16.06 31.27 19.39
C PRO A 105 15.76 31.44 17.90
N ARG A 106 16.66 32.15 17.19
CA ARG A 106 16.49 32.54 15.79
C ARG A 106 16.00 31.36 14.94
N GLY A 107 14.87 31.56 14.27
CA GLY A 107 14.02 30.47 13.81
C GLY A 107 14.72 29.42 12.93
N ARG A 108 14.63 28.15 13.35
CA ARG A 108 14.56 27.04 12.40
C ARG A 108 13.17 27.05 11.78
N MET A 109 13.06 27.18 10.46
CA MET A 109 11.81 26.88 9.75
C MET A 109 11.63 25.35 9.65
N GLY A 110 11.45 24.72 10.81
CA GLY A 110 11.25 23.27 10.94
C GLY A 110 9.86 22.83 10.50
N TYR A 111 9.72 21.53 10.30
CA TYR A 111 8.43 20.88 10.14
C TYR A 111 7.64 20.77 11.45
N ILE A 112 8.32 20.83 12.61
CA ILE A 112 7.76 20.56 13.94
C ILE A 112 7.78 21.83 14.80
N GLY A 113 6.60 22.35 15.13
CA GLY A 113 6.44 23.46 16.07
C GLY A 113 6.63 23.04 17.54
N ALA A 114 6.79 24.03 18.43
CA ALA A 114 7.03 23.79 19.86
C ALA A 114 5.96 22.90 20.55
N HIS A 115 4.71 22.96 20.10
CA HIS A 115 3.65 22.06 20.54
C HIS A 115 3.95 20.60 20.17
N GLY A 116 4.26 20.32 18.90
CA GLY A 116 4.58 18.97 18.42
C GLY A 116 5.81 18.37 19.11
N VAL A 117 6.83 19.19 19.40
CA VAL A 117 8.00 18.79 20.20
C VAL A 117 7.60 18.26 21.58
N GLU A 118 6.57 18.82 22.21
CA GLU A 118 6.08 18.37 23.52
C GLU A 118 5.12 17.17 23.41
N THR A 119 4.27 17.12 22.36
CA THR A 119 3.42 15.96 22.04
C THR A 119 4.26 14.70 21.81
N LEU A 120 5.33 14.80 21.02
CA LEU A 120 6.24 13.69 20.68
C LEU A 120 6.85 13.00 21.92
N LYS A 121 7.12 13.74 23.01
CA LYS A 121 7.65 13.15 24.26
C LYS A 121 6.61 12.34 25.03
N ARG A 122 5.33 12.65 24.83
CA ARG A 122 4.18 12.05 25.52
C ARG A 122 3.55 10.92 24.70
N TYR A 123 3.75 10.96 23.39
CA TYR A 123 3.20 10.02 22.42
C TYR A 123 3.51 8.56 22.76
N ARG A 124 2.52 7.69 22.53
CA ARG A 124 2.66 6.23 22.60
C ARG A 124 1.91 5.62 21.43
N TYR A 125 2.60 4.77 20.66
CA TYR A 125 2.00 4.03 19.57
C TYR A 125 0.85 3.13 20.06
N SER A 126 -0.24 3.12 19.31
CA SER A 126 -1.38 2.22 19.49
C SER A 126 -1.71 1.57 18.15
N GLY A 127 -1.77 0.25 18.13
CA GLY A 127 -2.10 -0.53 16.93
C GLY A 127 -2.94 -1.75 17.31
N GLN A 128 -3.94 -2.05 16.48
CA GLN A 128 -4.82 -3.22 16.62
C GLN A 128 -4.75 -4.05 15.35
N ASP A 129 -4.20 -5.25 15.48
CA ASP A 129 -4.12 -6.25 14.41
C ASP A 129 -5.22 -7.30 14.59
N HIS A 130 -6.17 -7.33 13.65
CA HIS A 130 -7.24 -8.31 13.62
C HIS A 130 -7.04 -9.40 12.56
N SER A 131 -5.90 -9.42 11.84
CA SER A 131 -5.65 -10.41 10.79
C SER A 131 -5.62 -11.83 11.33
N VAL A 132 -6.32 -12.71 10.62
CA VAL A 132 -6.33 -14.15 10.92
C VAL A 132 -4.98 -14.79 10.57
N VAL A 133 -4.37 -14.37 9.45
CA VAL A 133 -3.09 -14.88 8.97
C VAL A 133 -1.94 -14.40 9.85
N ALA A 134 -1.93 -13.13 10.25
CA ALA A 134 -0.99 -12.61 11.23
C ALA A 134 -1.11 -13.41 12.53
N LYS A 135 -2.29 -13.41 13.17
CA LYS A 135 -2.48 -14.00 14.49
C LYS A 135 -2.03 -15.46 14.60
N TYR A 136 -2.36 -16.30 13.61
CA TYR A 136 -2.13 -17.75 13.71
C TYR A 136 -0.92 -18.29 12.92
N VAL A 137 -0.41 -17.56 11.92
CA VAL A 137 0.69 -18.05 11.07
C VAL A 137 1.94 -17.16 11.19
N LEU A 138 1.81 -15.87 10.90
CA LEU A 138 2.97 -14.98 10.73
C LEU A 138 3.48 -14.41 12.06
N GLN A 139 2.61 -14.04 13.01
CA GLN A 139 3.02 -13.56 14.33
C GLN A 139 3.86 -14.61 15.10
N PRO A 140 3.54 -15.93 15.11
CA PRO A 140 4.44 -16.96 15.63
C PRO A 140 5.78 -17.07 14.89
N PHE A 141 5.79 -16.91 13.57
CA PHE A 141 7.00 -16.95 12.74
C PHE A 141 7.91 -15.75 13.04
N TRP A 142 7.42 -14.53 12.87
CA TRP A 142 8.16 -13.28 13.14
C TRP A 142 8.67 -13.19 14.58
N SER A 143 7.94 -13.74 15.55
CA SER A 143 8.37 -13.80 16.96
C SER A 143 9.50 -14.81 17.22
N ARG A 144 9.77 -15.72 16.29
CA ARG A 144 11.04 -16.49 16.24
C ARG A 144 12.11 -15.70 15.48
N CYS A 145 11.77 -15.12 14.32
CA CYS A 145 12.70 -14.35 13.48
C CYS A 145 13.40 -13.22 14.23
N VAL A 146 12.69 -12.46 15.08
CA VAL A 146 13.30 -11.39 15.89
C VAL A 146 14.47 -11.87 16.76
N THR A 147 14.51 -13.15 17.14
CA THR A 147 15.63 -13.69 17.94
C THR A 147 16.94 -13.79 17.14
N LEU A 148 16.87 -13.88 15.81
CA LEU A 148 18.01 -13.91 14.88
C LEU A 148 18.71 -12.54 14.79
N PHE A 149 17.98 -11.46 15.05
CA PHE A 149 18.53 -10.10 15.00
C PHE A 149 19.32 -9.81 16.28
N PRO A 150 20.56 -9.30 16.20
CA PRO A 150 21.38 -9.05 17.37
C PRO A 150 20.88 -7.81 18.14
N LEU A 151 21.04 -7.80 19.46
CA LEU A 151 20.52 -6.73 20.34
C LEU A 151 21.16 -5.34 20.13
N TRP A 152 22.21 -5.24 19.30
CA TRP A 152 22.79 -3.94 18.91
C TRP A 152 22.12 -3.34 17.67
N MET A 153 21.39 -4.13 16.86
CA MET A 153 20.80 -3.66 15.60
C MET A 153 19.53 -2.85 15.89
N PRO A 154 19.49 -1.55 15.52
CA PRO A 154 18.33 -0.69 15.76
C PRO A 154 17.13 -1.06 14.87
N PRO A 155 15.89 -0.86 15.32
CA PRO A 155 14.68 -1.10 14.54
C PRO A 155 14.71 -0.44 13.15
N ASN A 156 14.95 0.89 13.09
CA ASN A 156 15.00 1.65 11.84
C ASN A 156 16.04 1.12 10.81
N MET A 157 17.07 0.41 11.27
CA MET A 157 18.05 -0.25 10.38
C MET A 157 17.47 -1.54 9.77
N ILE A 158 16.63 -2.27 10.51
CA ILE A 158 15.87 -3.41 10.02
C ILE A 158 14.85 -2.91 8.97
N THR A 159 14.05 -1.88 9.28
CA THR A 159 13.13 -1.23 8.33
C THR A 159 13.81 -0.87 7.02
N LEU A 160 14.93 -0.12 7.11
CA LEU A 160 15.67 0.33 5.94
C LEU A 160 16.23 -0.84 5.12
N THR A 161 16.69 -1.91 5.79
CA THR A 161 17.16 -3.12 5.10
C THR A 161 16.01 -3.84 4.40
N GLY A 162 14.84 -3.93 5.02
CA GLY A 162 13.61 -4.46 4.44
C GLY A 162 13.20 -3.69 3.18
N PHE A 163 13.14 -2.35 3.28
CA PHE A 163 12.82 -1.47 2.16
C PHE A 163 13.80 -1.61 0.98
N MET A 164 15.10 -1.81 1.25
CA MET A 164 16.09 -2.01 0.19
C MET A 164 15.88 -3.30 -0.61
N PHE A 165 15.22 -4.32 -0.06
CA PHE A 165 14.80 -5.49 -0.85
C PHE A 165 13.77 -5.11 -1.93
N LEU A 166 12.86 -4.16 -1.65
CA LEU A 166 11.91 -3.65 -2.62
C LEU A 166 12.58 -2.78 -3.69
N VAL A 167 13.58 -1.98 -3.31
CA VAL A 167 14.40 -1.20 -4.27
C VAL A 167 15.12 -2.13 -5.24
N VAL A 168 15.74 -3.21 -4.74
CA VAL A 168 16.36 -4.25 -5.59
C VAL A 168 15.30 -4.96 -6.45
N SER A 169 14.12 -5.25 -5.90
CA SER A 169 13.02 -5.90 -6.62
C SER A 169 12.54 -5.05 -7.80
N ALA A 170 12.29 -3.76 -7.61
CA ALA A 170 11.90 -2.85 -8.69
C ALA A 170 13.03 -2.64 -9.71
N LEU A 171 14.30 -2.61 -9.29
CA LEU A 171 15.45 -2.52 -10.19
C LEU A 171 15.56 -3.75 -11.11
N LEU A 172 15.30 -4.96 -10.59
CA LEU A 172 15.19 -6.17 -11.42
C LEU A 172 14.03 -6.05 -12.41
N GLY A 173 12.88 -5.50 -11.98
CA GLY A 173 11.75 -5.20 -12.86
C GLY A 173 12.12 -4.21 -13.98
N TYR A 174 12.88 -3.16 -13.67
CA TYR A 174 13.36 -2.19 -14.66
C TYR A 174 14.34 -2.80 -15.68
N ILE A 175 15.28 -3.64 -15.21
CA ILE A 175 16.29 -4.29 -16.06
C ILE A 175 15.66 -5.32 -17.01
N TYR A 176 14.70 -6.11 -16.53
CA TYR A 176 14.15 -7.26 -17.27
C TYR A 176 12.74 -7.04 -17.85
N SER A 177 12.04 -5.98 -17.48
CA SER A 177 10.72 -5.61 -17.99
C SER A 177 10.53 -4.07 -17.98
N PRO A 178 11.32 -3.31 -18.78
CA PRO A 178 11.36 -1.84 -18.72
C PRO A 178 10.03 -1.15 -19.06
N HIS A 179 9.12 -1.85 -19.76
CA HIS A 179 7.76 -1.38 -20.08
C HIS A 179 6.66 -2.13 -19.32
N LEU A 180 7.01 -3.11 -18.49
CA LEU A 180 6.11 -3.96 -17.69
C LEU A 180 5.09 -4.78 -18.50
N ASP A 181 5.21 -4.80 -19.83
CA ASP A 181 4.35 -5.48 -20.81
C ASP A 181 5.04 -6.70 -21.47
N THR A 182 6.23 -7.05 -20.99
CA THR A 182 7.12 -8.07 -21.53
C THR A 182 7.58 -9.02 -20.43
N ALA A 183 7.48 -10.33 -20.67
CA ALA A 183 7.78 -11.35 -19.67
C ALA A 183 9.29 -11.37 -19.32
N PRO A 184 9.68 -11.12 -18.06
CA PRO A 184 11.08 -11.21 -17.64
C PRO A 184 11.52 -12.68 -17.54
N PRO A 185 12.84 -12.96 -17.46
CA PRO A 185 13.34 -14.31 -17.16
C PRO A 185 12.73 -14.83 -15.85
N ARG A 186 12.19 -16.05 -15.87
CA ARG A 186 11.29 -16.56 -14.81
C ARG A 186 11.84 -16.47 -13.38
N TRP A 187 13.16 -16.55 -13.21
CA TRP A 187 13.82 -16.39 -11.90
C TRP A 187 13.60 -15.00 -11.28
N VAL A 188 13.34 -13.97 -12.08
CA VAL A 188 13.02 -12.61 -11.63
C VAL A 188 11.72 -12.60 -10.82
N HIS A 189 10.71 -13.38 -11.21
CA HIS A 189 9.50 -13.56 -10.39
C HIS A 189 9.82 -14.22 -9.05
N LEU A 190 10.66 -15.25 -9.03
CA LEU A 190 11.10 -15.89 -7.78
C LEU A 190 11.88 -14.92 -6.88
N ALA A 191 12.71 -14.06 -7.48
CA ALA A 191 13.41 -12.98 -6.78
C ALA A 191 12.44 -11.94 -6.21
N HIS A 192 11.45 -11.46 -6.98
CA HIS A 192 10.42 -10.56 -6.48
C HIS A 192 9.69 -11.15 -5.27
N GLY A 193 9.27 -12.42 -5.35
CA GLY A 193 8.60 -13.12 -4.25
C GLY A 193 9.45 -13.24 -2.99
N LEU A 194 10.73 -13.65 -3.14
CA LEU A 194 11.65 -13.75 -2.01
C LEU A 194 11.96 -12.39 -1.38
N LEU A 195 12.19 -11.35 -2.18
CA LEU A 195 12.49 -9.99 -1.71
C LEU A 195 11.30 -9.36 -0.99
N LEU A 196 10.08 -9.57 -1.48
CA LEU A 196 8.85 -9.08 -0.84
C LEU A 196 8.54 -9.82 0.46
N PHE A 197 8.72 -11.15 0.51
CA PHE A 197 8.62 -11.94 1.74
C PHE A 197 9.66 -11.49 2.79
N LEU A 198 10.89 -11.18 2.35
CA LEU A 198 11.92 -10.64 3.23
C LEU A 198 11.58 -9.23 3.74
N TYR A 199 11.02 -8.34 2.91
CA TYR A 199 10.51 -7.04 3.34
C TYR A 199 9.46 -7.19 4.46
N GLN A 200 8.36 -7.92 4.23
CA GLN A 200 7.30 -8.14 5.24
C GLN A 200 7.87 -8.82 6.51
N THR A 201 8.90 -9.66 6.38
CA THR A 201 9.56 -10.28 7.53
C THR A 201 10.43 -9.29 8.33
N PHE A 202 10.99 -8.27 7.70
CA PHE A 202 11.84 -7.26 8.36
C PHE A 202 10.98 -6.18 9.02
N ASP A 203 10.00 -5.64 8.31
CA ASP A 203 8.87 -4.82 8.77
C ASP A 203 8.30 -5.34 10.11
N ALA A 204 7.63 -6.49 10.09
CA ALA A 204 6.96 -7.03 11.26
C ALA A 204 7.91 -7.47 12.40
N VAL A 205 9.21 -7.54 12.14
CA VAL A 205 10.26 -7.79 13.12
C VAL A 205 10.80 -6.51 13.76
N ASP A 206 10.83 -5.37 13.08
CA ASP A 206 11.49 -4.19 13.65
C ASP A 206 10.72 -3.64 14.87
N GLY A 207 9.40 -3.60 14.83
CA GLY A 207 8.58 -3.26 15.99
C GLY A 207 8.72 -4.27 17.13
N LYS A 208 8.99 -5.56 16.82
CA LYS A 208 9.30 -6.59 17.83
C LYS A 208 10.68 -6.37 18.42
N GLN A 209 11.67 -6.00 17.62
CA GLN A 209 13.01 -5.61 18.08
C GLN A 209 12.94 -4.35 18.94
N ALA A 210 12.14 -3.34 18.56
CA ALA A 210 11.94 -2.10 19.31
C ALA A 210 11.38 -2.36 20.72
N ARG A 211 10.43 -3.28 20.83
CA ARG A 211 9.91 -3.77 22.12
C ARG A 211 10.98 -4.56 22.90
N ARG A 212 11.70 -5.47 22.24
CA ARG A 212 12.78 -6.30 22.83
C ARG A 212 13.99 -5.49 23.33
N THR A 213 14.26 -4.34 22.72
CA THR A 213 15.38 -3.44 23.05
C THR A 213 14.94 -2.18 23.81
N SER A 214 13.66 -2.08 24.18
CA SER A 214 13.05 -0.93 24.87
C SER A 214 13.25 0.42 24.16
N SER A 215 13.32 0.40 22.83
CA SER A 215 13.65 1.55 21.96
C SER A 215 12.52 1.98 21.01
N SER A 216 11.27 1.57 21.26
CA SER A 216 10.09 2.11 20.56
C SER A 216 9.99 3.62 20.74
N SER A 217 9.71 4.35 19.65
CA SER A 217 9.63 5.82 19.63
C SER A 217 8.78 6.33 18.44
N PRO A 218 8.29 7.58 18.47
CA PRO A 218 7.62 8.20 17.31
C PRO A 218 8.51 8.24 16.05
N LEU A 219 9.83 8.34 16.24
CA LEU A 219 10.81 8.29 15.15
C LEU A 219 10.87 6.92 14.47
N GLY A 220 10.64 5.83 15.21
CA GLY A 220 10.50 4.50 14.65
C GLY A 220 9.27 4.43 13.75
N GLU A 221 8.11 4.75 14.31
CA GLU A 221 6.81 4.70 13.60
C GLU A 221 6.77 5.57 12.33
N LEU A 222 7.33 6.79 12.38
CA LEU A 222 7.41 7.66 11.19
C LEU A 222 8.30 7.04 10.10
N PHE A 223 9.40 6.40 10.50
CA PHE A 223 10.37 5.82 9.58
C PHE A 223 9.84 4.52 8.94
N ASP A 224 9.13 3.72 9.75
CA ASP A 224 8.41 2.49 9.42
C ASP A 224 7.32 2.75 8.36
N HIS A 225 6.21 3.38 8.76
CA HIS A 225 5.12 3.73 7.86
C HIS A 225 5.54 4.64 6.68
N GLY A 226 6.65 5.38 6.82
CA GLY A 226 7.25 6.17 5.74
C GLY A 226 7.92 5.30 4.66
N CYS A 227 8.55 4.18 5.05
CA CYS A 227 9.04 3.19 4.10
C CYS A 227 7.87 2.48 3.40
N ASP A 228 6.80 2.14 4.10
CA ASP A 228 5.62 1.46 3.53
C ASP A 228 4.89 2.30 2.50
N ALA A 229 4.79 3.61 2.74
CA ALA A 229 4.22 4.55 1.79
C ALA A 229 4.97 4.55 0.44
N LEU A 230 6.30 4.35 0.47
CA LEU A 230 7.09 4.13 -0.73
C LEU A 230 6.94 2.69 -1.24
N ALA A 231 6.89 1.69 -0.35
CA ALA A 231 6.77 0.27 -0.69
C ALA A 231 5.61 0.01 -1.66
N CYS A 232 4.47 0.67 -1.48
CA CYS A 232 3.34 0.63 -2.41
C CYS A 232 3.74 0.85 -3.89
N ALA A 233 4.72 1.72 -4.19
CA ALA A 233 5.20 1.99 -5.54
C ALA A 233 6.25 0.98 -6.03
N PHE A 234 7.19 0.59 -5.17
CA PHE A 234 8.23 -0.40 -5.52
C PHE A 234 7.65 -1.80 -5.70
N GLU A 235 6.70 -2.20 -4.86
CA GLU A 235 5.92 -3.44 -5.02
C GLU A 235 5.05 -3.42 -6.27
N ALA A 236 4.34 -2.32 -6.54
CA ALA A 236 3.50 -2.22 -7.73
C ALA A 236 4.30 -2.44 -9.04
N LEU A 237 5.55 -1.98 -9.12
CA LEU A 237 6.44 -2.23 -10.27
C LEU A 237 6.83 -3.71 -10.39
N ALA A 238 7.18 -4.37 -9.28
CA ALA A 238 7.47 -5.81 -9.27
C ALA A 238 6.24 -6.66 -9.64
N LEU A 239 5.06 -6.27 -9.14
CA LEU A 239 3.77 -6.89 -9.48
C LEU A 239 3.43 -6.65 -10.95
N GLY A 240 3.59 -5.43 -11.47
CA GLY A 240 3.38 -5.10 -12.88
C GLY A 240 4.23 -5.97 -13.82
N SER A 241 5.51 -6.16 -13.48
CA SER A 241 6.44 -7.05 -14.21
C SER A 241 6.02 -8.52 -14.14
N THR A 242 5.38 -8.93 -13.04
CA THR A 242 4.88 -10.30 -12.83
C THR A 242 3.55 -10.57 -13.55
N LEU A 243 2.66 -9.59 -13.60
CA LEU A 243 1.37 -9.67 -14.29
C LEU A 243 1.47 -9.37 -15.79
N MET A 244 2.64 -8.89 -16.25
CA MET A 244 2.90 -8.42 -17.63
C MET A 244 1.84 -7.42 -18.11
N CYS A 245 1.40 -6.53 -17.21
CA CYS A 245 0.21 -5.69 -17.40
C CYS A 245 0.51 -4.25 -17.87
N GLY A 246 1.78 -3.89 -18.04
CA GLY A 246 2.21 -2.63 -18.63
C GLY A 246 1.61 -1.40 -17.94
N ARG A 247 0.80 -0.65 -18.69
CA ARG A 247 0.10 0.56 -18.21
C ARG A 247 -0.82 0.31 -17.00
N PHE A 248 -1.38 -0.89 -16.87
CA PHE A 248 -2.27 -1.24 -15.74
C PHE A 248 -1.51 -1.35 -14.40
N THR A 249 -0.18 -1.36 -14.40
CA THR A 249 0.64 -1.20 -13.19
C THR A 249 0.23 0.00 -12.35
N PHE A 250 -0.14 1.13 -12.99
CA PHE A 250 -0.60 2.31 -12.26
C PHE A 250 -1.92 2.05 -11.52
N CYS A 251 -2.82 1.22 -12.08
CA CYS A 251 -4.04 0.81 -11.41
C CYS A 251 -3.76 -0.09 -10.20
N PHE A 252 -2.78 -0.99 -10.29
CA PHE A 252 -2.32 -1.78 -9.14
C PHE A 252 -1.66 -0.91 -8.06
N TRP A 253 -0.87 0.11 -8.43
CA TRP A 253 -0.37 1.11 -7.49
C TRP A 253 -1.51 1.86 -6.79
N VAL A 254 -2.54 2.31 -7.51
CA VAL A 254 -3.72 2.96 -6.91
C VAL A 254 -4.49 2.03 -5.97
N ILE A 255 -4.56 0.72 -6.28
CA ILE A 255 -5.18 -0.31 -5.43
C ILE A 255 -4.45 -0.47 -4.09
N ALA A 256 -3.13 -0.26 -4.04
CA ALA A 256 -2.38 -0.21 -2.78
C ALA A 256 -2.49 1.16 -2.08
N ALA A 257 -2.26 2.25 -2.83
CA ALA A 257 -2.16 3.61 -2.31
C ALA A 257 -3.47 4.15 -1.71
N VAL A 258 -4.64 3.79 -2.27
CA VAL A 258 -5.94 4.30 -1.77
C VAL A 258 -6.30 3.72 -0.39
N PRO A 259 -6.31 2.40 -0.16
CA PRO A 259 -6.46 1.83 1.18
C PRO A 259 -5.39 2.35 2.16
N PHE A 260 -4.12 2.44 1.72
CA PHE A 260 -3.03 2.89 2.58
C PHE A 260 -3.24 4.34 3.07
N TYR A 261 -3.54 5.28 2.16
CA TYR A 261 -3.79 6.68 2.55
C TYR A 261 -5.01 6.82 3.46
N LEU A 262 -6.08 6.05 3.23
CA LEU A 262 -7.24 6.07 4.11
C LEU A 262 -6.98 5.40 5.47
N ALA A 263 -6.03 4.47 5.57
CA ALA A 263 -5.60 3.91 6.86
C ALA A 263 -4.74 4.92 7.64
N THR A 264 -3.84 5.65 6.97
CA THR A 264 -3.09 6.76 7.59
C THR A 264 -4.03 7.89 8.04
N TRP A 265 -5.02 8.24 7.21
CA TRP A 265 -6.05 9.23 7.53
C TRP A 265 -6.94 8.76 8.69
N GLU A 266 -7.36 7.49 8.72
CA GLU A 266 -8.08 6.92 9.87
C GLU A 266 -7.26 7.01 11.15
N HIS A 267 -5.97 6.61 11.11
CA HIS A 267 -5.05 6.65 12.24
C HIS A 267 -4.99 8.07 12.87
N PHE A 268 -4.90 9.12 12.03
CA PHE A 268 -4.91 10.52 12.47
C PHE A 268 -6.16 10.93 13.27
N PHE A 269 -7.32 10.29 13.05
CA PHE A 269 -8.52 10.56 13.87
C PHE A 269 -8.63 9.62 15.06
N THR A 270 -8.44 8.31 14.85
CA THR A 270 -8.65 7.27 15.87
C THR A 270 -7.56 7.28 16.95
N ASN A 271 -6.39 7.84 16.66
CA ASN A 271 -5.14 7.66 17.42
C ASN A 271 -4.79 6.17 17.63
N THR A 272 -5.15 5.31 16.67
CA THR A 272 -4.78 3.89 16.64
C THR A 272 -4.77 3.37 15.21
N LEU A 273 -3.69 2.71 14.77
CA LEU A 273 -3.67 1.99 13.50
C LEU A 273 -4.55 0.72 13.62
N ILE A 274 -5.63 0.65 12.86
CA ILE A 274 -6.57 -0.49 12.87
C ILE A 274 -6.36 -1.31 11.60
N LEU A 275 -5.84 -2.53 11.73
CA LEU A 275 -5.69 -3.49 10.63
C LEU A 275 -6.85 -4.50 10.66
N PRO A 276 -7.76 -4.47 9.67
CA PRO A 276 -8.90 -5.40 9.61
C PRO A 276 -8.49 -6.86 9.34
N LEU A 277 -9.46 -7.78 9.46
CA LEU A 277 -9.28 -9.24 9.35
C LEU A 277 -8.60 -9.71 8.05
N ILE A 278 -8.73 -8.92 6.98
CA ILE A 278 -7.99 -9.03 5.73
C ILE A 278 -7.46 -7.63 5.43
N ASN A 279 -6.14 -7.45 5.37
CA ASN A 279 -5.50 -6.16 5.15
C ASN A 279 -4.33 -6.23 4.16
N GLY A 280 -3.93 -5.07 3.63
CA GLY A 280 -2.83 -4.95 2.68
C GLY A 280 -1.49 -5.46 3.23
N PRO A 281 -0.99 -4.94 4.36
CA PRO A 281 0.29 -5.34 4.94
C PRO A 281 0.42 -6.84 5.25
N THR A 282 -0.67 -7.54 5.58
CA THR A 282 -0.63 -8.98 5.89
C THR A 282 -1.06 -9.85 4.70
N GLU A 283 -2.36 -9.94 4.43
CA GLU A 283 -2.90 -10.81 3.38
C GLU A 283 -2.55 -10.32 1.97
N GLY A 284 -2.46 -9.00 1.76
CA GLY A 284 -2.11 -8.40 0.47
C GLY A 284 -0.69 -8.76 0.03
N LEU A 285 0.32 -8.40 0.83
CA LEU A 285 1.72 -8.73 0.53
C LEU A 285 1.92 -10.24 0.41
N MET A 286 1.24 -11.05 1.25
CA MET A 286 1.28 -12.51 1.13
C MET A 286 0.71 -13.01 -0.20
N LEU A 287 -0.45 -12.51 -0.63
CA LEU A 287 -1.02 -12.87 -1.93
C LEU A 287 -0.08 -12.48 -3.08
N ILE A 288 0.65 -11.36 -2.95
CA ILE A 288 1.57 -10.88 -3.98
C ILE A 288 2.85 -11.72 -4.02
N TYR A 289 3.51 -12.05 -2.89
CA TYR A 289 4.69 -12.94 -2.94
C TYR A 289 4.35 -14.39 -3.31
N LEU A 290 3.15 -14.86 -2.98
CA LEU A 290 2.64 -16.14 -3.49
C LEU A 290 2.35 -16.08 -5.00
N SER A 291 1.81 -14.97 -5.51
CA SER A 291 1.60 -14.75 -6.95
C SER A 291 2.93 -14.69 -7.72
N HIS A 292 3.94 -13.99 -7.19
CA HIS A 292 5.31 -14.02 -7.71
C HIS A 292 5.87 -15.46 -7.79
N SER A 293 5.76 -16.21 -6.69
CA SER A 293 6.24 -17.60 -6.60
C SER A 293 5.48 -18.56 -7.53
N PHE A 294 4.18 -18.34 -7.73
CA PHE A 294 3.36 -19.07 -8.69
C PHE A 294 3.74 -18.73 -10.15
N THR A 295 4.07 -17.48 -10.43
CA THR A 295 4.47 -17.02 -11.77
C THR A 295 5.83 -17.58 -12.21
N PHE A 296 6.73 -17.88 -11.27
CA PHE A 296 7.92 -18.69 -11.55
C PHE A 296 7.57 -20.10 -12.10
N LEU A 297 6.43 -20.67 -11.70
CA LEU A 297 5.93 -21.99 -12.12
C LEU A 297 5.03 -21.96 -13.36
N THR A 298 4.27 -20.88 -13.60
CA THR A 298 3.43 -20.73 -14.80
C THR A 298 4.10 -19.94 -15.92
N GLY A 299 4.55 -18.72 -15.65
CA GLY A 299 5.00 -17.71 -16.63
C GLY A 299 4.09 -16.47 -16.57
N ALA A 300 4.66 -15.29 -16.85
CA ALA A 300 3.92 -14.01 -16.75
C ALA A 300 2.72 -13.94 -17.73
N GLU A 301 2.83 -14.64 -18.85
CA GLU A 301 1.80 -14.81 -19.88
C GLU A 301 0.50 -15.38 -19.31
N TRP A 302 0.56 -16.15 -18.22
CA TRP A 302 -0.63 -16.68 -17.54
C TRP A 302 -1.54 -15.58 -16.95
N TRP A 303 -1.02 -14.40 -16.65
CA TRP A 303 -1.82 -13.26 -16.20
C TRP A 303 -2.33 -12.39 -17.35
N ALA A 304 -1.54 -12.27 -18.43
CA ALA A 304 -1.83 -11.40 -19.56
C ALA A 304 -2.68 -12.04 -20.67
N GLN A 305 -2.69 -13.38 -20.78
CA GLN A 305 -3.62 -14.08 -21.65
C GLN A 305 -5.06 -14.05 -21.12
N ASP A 306 -6.01 -14.37 -22.00
CA ASP A 306 -7.42 -14.51 -21.65
C ASP A 306 -7.66 -15.48 -20.47
N PHE A 307 -8.49 -15.06 -19.52
CA PHE A 307 -8.75 -15.79 -18.28
C PHE A 307 -9.26 -17.24 -18.47
N ARG A 308 -9.95 -17.54 -19.57
CA ARG A 308 -10.48 -18.89 -19.88
C ARG A 308 -9.36 -19.87 -20.26
N LYS A 309 -8.21 -19.36 -20.73
CA LYS A 309 -6.98 -20.15 -20.98
C LYS A 309 -6.21 -20.38 -19.68
N SER A 310 -6.12 -19.37 -18.83
CA SER A 310 -5.39 -19.44 -17.55
C SER A 310 -6.09 -20.30 -16.51
N ILE A 311 -7.42 -20.32 -16.51
CA ILE A 311 -8.25 -21.14 -15.64
C ILE A 311 -9.13 -22.03 -16.54
N PRO A 312 -8.63 -23.18 -17.04
CA PRO A 312 -9.37 -24.03 -17.98
C PRO A 312 -10.72 -24.53 -17.45
N LEU A 313 -10.88 -24.59 -16.12
CA LEU A 313 -12.18 -24.89 -15.51
C LEU A 313 -13.25 -23.88 -15.95
N LEU A 314 -12.94 -22.59 -16.07
CA LEU A 314 -13.92 -21.57 -16.51
C LEU A 314 -14.27 -21.68 -18.00
N SER A 315 -13.44 -22.34 -18.83
CA SER A 315 -13.72 -22.50 -20.26
C SER A 315 -14.97 -23.36 -20.57
N TRP A 316 -15.46 -24.13 -19.60
CA TRP A 316 -16.69 -24.93 -19.74
C TRP A 316 -17.99 -24.13 -19.73
N VAL A 317 -17.96 -22.83 -19.33
CA VAL A 317 -19.12 -21.95 -19.36
C VAL A 317 -19.09 -21.19 -20.68
N PRO A 318 -20.03 -21.44 -21.61
CA PRO A 318 -20.09 -20.67 -22.84
C PRO A 318 -20.50 -19.23 -22.52
N LEU A 319 -19.52 -18.32 -22.61
CA LEU A 319 -19.68 -16.87 -22.46
C LEU A 319 -19.45 -16.18 -23.82
N PRO A 320 -20.23 -16.50 -24.88
CA PRO A 320 -19.93 -16.11 -26.27
C PRO A 320 -20.06 -14.60 -26.54
N PHE A 321 -20.65 -13.85 -25.61
CA PHE A 321 -20.80 -12.39 -25.67
C PHE A 321 -19.77 -11.63 -24.84
N ILE A 322 -18.84 -12.34 -24.18
CA ILE A 322 -17.76 -11.72 -23.40
C ILE A 322 -16.47 -11.75 -24.24
N PRO A 323 -15.85 -10.59 -24.52
CA PRO A 323 -14.60 -10.52 -25.29
C PRO A 323 -13.43 -11.14 -24.52
N ASP A 324 -12.27 -11.24 -25.16
CA ASP A 324 -11.06 -11.71 -24.50
C ASP A 324 -10.60 -10.70 -23.44
N ILE A 325 -10.47 -11.18 -22.19
CA ILE A 325 -10.12 -10.36 -21.02
C ILE A 325 -8.91 -10.98 -20.32
N PRO A 326 -7.76 -10.25 -20.23
CA PRO A 326 -6.60 -10.70 -19.47
C PRO A 326 -6.95 -11.04 -18.02
N LEU A 327 -6.41 -12.13 -17.49
CA LEU A 327 -6.69 -12.54 -16.10
C LEU A 327 -6.32 -11.45 -15.08
N TYR A 328 -5.27 -10.65 -15.32
CA TYR A 328 -4.93 -9.53 -14.43
C TYR A 328 -6.06 -8.49 -14.31
N ILE A 329 -6.90 -8.29 -15.34
CA ILE A 329 -8.07 -7.38 -15.28
C ILE A 329 -9.13 -7.94 -14.33
N ILE A 330 -9.37 -9.26 -14.40
CA ILE A 330 -10.32 -9.94 -13.49
C ILE A 330 -9.81 -9.82 -12.04
N VAL A 331 -8.53 -10.08 -11.80
CA VAL A 331 -7.89 -9.95 -10.47
C VAL A 331 -7.99 -8.50 -9.96
N MET A 332 -7.69 -7.51 -10.80
CA MET A 332 -7.81 -6.08 -10.48
C MET A 332 -9.25 -5.71 -10.06
N ILE A 333 -10.26 -6.19 -10.79
CA ILE A 333 -11.67 -5.98 -10.45
C ILE A 333 -12.03 -6.65 -9.11
N LEU A 334 -11.57 -7.89 -8.87
CA LEU A 334 -11.81 -8.60 -7.61
C LEU A 334 -11.15 -7.89 -6.42
N MET A 335 -9.91 -7.39 -6.55
CA MET A 335 -9.24 -6.59 -5.52
C MET A 335 -10.02 -5.30 -5.21
N ILE A 336 -10.54 -4.61 -6.23
CA ILE A 336 -11.36 -3.40 -6.04
C ILE A 336 -12.66 -3.74 -5.27
N LEU A 337 -13.38 -4.78 -5.69
CA LEU A 337 -14.68 -5.15 -5.12
C LEU A 337 -14.59 -5.74 -3.70
N PHE A 338 -13.58 -6.58 -3.43
CA PHE A 338 -13.51 -7.37 -2.20
C PHE A 338 -12.43 -6.93 -1.18
N ALA A 339 -11.51 -6.05 -1.57
CA ALA A 339 -10.56 -5.42 -0.63
C ALA A 339 -10.76 -3.90 -0.56
N VAL A 340 -10.55 -3.18 -1.68
CA VAL A 340 -10.49 -1.70 -1.67
C VAL A 340 -11.80 -1.07 -1.21
N ILE A 341 -12.95 -1.46 -1.79
CA ILE A 341 -14.26 -0.89 -1.41
C ILE A 341 -14.62 -1.19 0.06
N PRO A 342 -14.49 -2.44 0.58
CA PRO A 342 -14.66 -2.73 1.99
C PRO A 342 -13.75 -1.92 2.93
N THR A 343 -12.46 -1.75 2.60
CA THR A 343 -11.55 -0.93 3.42
C THR A 343 -11.96 0.53 3.41
N ILE A 344 -12.27 1.14 2.25
CA ILE A 344 -12.78 2.52 2.19
C ILE A 344 -14.02 2.69 3.09
N GLY A 345 -14.96 1.75 3.05
CA GLY A 345 -16.16 1.76 3.89
C GLY A 345 -15.87 1.67 5.38
N SER A 346 -14.94 0.80 5.79
CA SER A 346 -14.50 0.65 7.18
C SER A 346 -13.89 1.94 7.71
N ASN A 347 -12.88 2.46 7.01
CA ASN A 347 -12.08 3.59 7.46
C ASN A 347 -12.93 4.86 7.55
N VAL A 348 -13.81 5.11 6.57
CA VAL A 348 -14.78 6.22 6.60
C VAL A 348 -15.77 6.06 7.76
N SER A 349 -16.30 4.84 8.00
CA SER A 349 -17.21 4.58 9.11
C SER A 349 -16.56 4.83 10.48
N ASN A 350 -15.29 4.48 10.64
CA ASN A 350 -14.56 4.68 11.90
C ASN A 350 -14.21 6.15 12.14
N VAL A 351 -13.77 6.89 11.11
CA VAL A 351 -13.58 8.34 11.22
C VAL A 351 -14.90 9.06 11.52
N GLN A 352 -16.01 8.67 10.88
CA GLN A 352 -17.34 9.24 11.18
C GLN A 352 -17.69 9.12 12.67
N LYS A 353 -17.58 7.93 13.27
CA LYS A 353 -17.86 7.70 14.71
C LYS A 353 -17.02 8.62 15.60
N VAL A 354 -15.72 8.78 15.30
CA VAL A 354 -14.82 9.64 16.08
C VAL A 354 -15.15 11.12 15.91
N VAL A 355 -15.43 11.56 14.68
CA VAL A 355 -15.78 12.95 14.37
C VAL A 355 -17.11 13.33 15.02
N GLU A 356 -18.12 12.47 14.95
CA GLU A 356 -19.42 12.66 15.61
C GLU A 356 -19.27 12.71 17.13
N ALA A 357 -18.55 11.77 17.74
CA ALA A 357 -18.29 11.75 19.18
C ALA A 357 -17.52 12.99 19.68
N ARG A 358 -16.59 13.51 18.88
CA ARG A 358 -15.85 14.77 19.16
C ARG A 358 -16.61 16.04 18.73
N LYS A 359 -17.83 15.93 18.18
CA LYS A 359 -18.63 17.03 17.59
C LYS A 359 -17.87 17.84 16.52
N GLY A 360 -16.97 17.18 15.79
CA GLY A 360 -16.18 17.78 14.72
C GLY A 360 -16.91 17.86 13.37
N SER A 361 -16.23 18.39 12.36
CA SER A 361 -16.75 18.49 10.99
C SER A 361 -16.22 17.37 10.10
N MET A 362 -17.11 16.49 9.63
CA MET A 362 -16.75 15.44 8.66
C MET A 362 -16.33 16.05 7.30
N VAL A 363 -16.83 17.23 6.95
CA VAL A 363 -16.40 17.97 5.74
C VAL A 363 -14.93 18.38 5.87
N LEU A 364 -14.50 18.83 7.05
CA LEU A 364 -13.10 19.20 7.31
C LEU A 364 -12.18 17.97 7.36
N ALA A 365 -12.67 16.83 7.87
CA ALA A 365 -11.96 15.56 7.82
C ALA A 365 -11.75 15.07 6.37
N LEU A 366 -12.81 15.09 5.55
CA LEU A 366 -12.74 14.74 4.12
C LEU A 366 -11.87 15.72 3.32
N ALA A 367 -11.80 16.99 3.71
CA ALA A 367 -10.92 17.97 3.05
C ALA A 367 -9.42 17.60 3.14
N MET A 368 -9.01 16.81 4.14
CA MET A 368 -7.63 16.29 4.25
C MET A 368 -7.29 15.20 3.21
N LEU A 369 -8.28 14.68 2.49
CA LEU A 369 -8.10 13.76 1.35
C LEU A 369 -7.83 14.49 0.03
N LEU A 370 -8.13 15.80 -0.05
CA LEU A 370 -8.02 16.57 -1.29
C LEU A 370 -6.61 16.59 -1.91
N PRO A 371 -5.49 16.65 -1.16
CA PRO A 371 -4.15 16.59 -1.77
C PRO A 371 -3.88 15.27 -2.49
N PHE A 372 -4.34 14.15 -1.94
CA PHE A 372 -4.17 12.83 -2.55
C PHE A 372 -5.10 12.63 -3.75
N ILE A 373 -6.35 13.09 -3.66
CA ILE A 373 -7.27 13.14 -4.81
C ILE A 373 -6.67 13.98 -5.94
N ALA A 374 -6.07 15.14 -5.62
CA ALA A 374 -5.41 16.01 -6.60
C ALA A 374 -4.14 15.38 -7.20
N LEU A 375 -3.36 14.61 -6.43
CA LEU A 375 -2.23 13.83 -6.95
C LEU A 375 -2.72 12.80 -7.98
N LEU A 376 -3.70 11.97 -7.62
CA LEU A 376 -4.28 10.95 -8.49
C LEU A 376 -4.88 11.55 -9.76
N THR A 377 -5.72 12.59 -9.62
CA THR A 377 -6.34 13.28 -10.75
C THR A 377 -5.30 13.97 -11.64
N GLY A 378 -4.31 14.65 -11.06
CA GLY A 378 -3.28 15.37 -11.82
C GLY A 378 -2.39 14.43 -12.64
N VAL A 379 -1.96 13.32 -12.07
CA VAL A 379 -1.16 12.31 -12.79
C VAL A 379 -2.00 11.58 -13.85
N ALA A 380 -3.26 11.25 -13.56
CA ALA A 380 -4.16 10.64 -14.55
C ALA A 380 -4.44 11.59 -15.73
N VAL A 381 -4.70 12.88 -15.47
CA VAL A 381 -4.92 13.90 -16.51
C VAL A 381 -3.65 14.10 -17.35
N TRP A 382 -2.47 14.18 -16.73
CA TRP A 382 -1.21 14.24 -17.48
C TRP A 382 -1.01 12.99 -18.35
N SER A 383 -1.14 11.78 -17.79
CA SER A 383 -0.98 10.53 -18.55
C SER A 383 -2.01 10.35 -19.68
N TYR A 384 -3.19 10.98 -19.60
CA TYR A 384 -4.18 10.99 -20.68
C TYR A 384 -3.84 12.01 -21.79
N LEU A 385 -3.30 13.17 -21.41
CA LEU A 385 -2.94 14.24 -22.35
C LEU A 385 -1.58 14.00 -23.03
N SER A 386 -0.69 13.25 -22.38
CA SER A 386 0.69 12.98 -22.79
C SER A 386 0.84 12.65 -24.29
N PRO A 387 1.58 13.45 -25.07
CA PRO A 387 1.91 13.11 -26.46
C PRO A 387 2.87 11.92 -26.59
N SER A 388 3.75 11.69 -25.60
CA SER A 388 4.76 10.61 -25.63
C SER A 388 4.31 9.30 -24.98
N ASP A 389 3.07 9.21 -24.49
CA ASP A 389 2.51 8.07 -23.77
C ASP A 389 3.38 7.61 -22.57
N ILE A 390 3.64 8.54 -21.64
CA ILE A 390 4.56 8.32 -20.50
C ILE A 390 4.29 7.07 -19.67
N MET A 391 3.02 6.68 -19.45
CA MET A 391 2.70 5.50 -18.64
C MET A 391 2.93 4.18 -19.40
N ARG A 392 3.06 4.21 -20.73
CA ARG A 392 3.50 3.06 -21.53
C ARG A 392 5.02 3.04 -21.69
N ASN A 393 5.59 4.19 -22.04
CA ASN A 393 6.98 4.27 -22.49
C ASN A 393 7.96 4.47 -21.33
N GLN A 394 7.51 4.95 -20.17
CA GLN A 394 8.33 5.20 -18.96
C GLN A 394 7.57 4.89 -17.64
N PRO A 395 6.95 3.70 -17.49
CA PRO A 395 6.11 3.38 -16.34
C PRO A 395 6.89 3.46 -15.00
N HIS A 396 8.15 3.03 -14.99
CA HIS A 396 9.02 3.08 -13.81
C HIS A 396 9.22 4.51 -13.31
N LEU A 397 9.57 5.47 -14.20
CA LEU A 397 9.77 6.86 -13.80
C LEU A 397 8.48 7.51 -13.28
N LEU A 398 7.33 7.21 -13.91
CA LEU A 398 6.05 7.79 -13.50
C LEU A 398 5.55 7.22 -12.17
N VAL A 399 5.63 5.90 -11.96
CA VAL A 399 5.22 5.26 -10.71
C VAL A 399 6.17 5.60 -9.56
N ILE A 400 7.49 5.68 -9.80
CA ILE A 400 8.45 6.15 -8.77
C ILE A 400 8.19 7.62 -8.43
N GLY A 401 8.10 8.50 -9.43
CA GLY A 401 7.84 9.93 -9.21
C GLY A 401 6.54 10.19 -8.45
N THR A 402 5.48 9.46 -8.80
CA THR A 402 4.18 9.52 -8.09
C THR A 402 4.26 8.88 -6.71
N GLY A 403 5.00 7.79 -6.55
CA GLY A 403 5.24 7.10 -5.28
C GLY A 403 5.94 7.97 -4.24
N PHE A 404 6.96 8.74 -4.64
CA PHE A 404 7.61 9.71 -3.76
C PHE A 404 6.72 10.94 -3.48
N ALA A 405 5.89 11.38 -4.44
CA ALA A 405 4.89 12.42 -4.20
C ALA A 405 3.82 11.98 -3.18
N PHE A 406 3.43 10.70 -3.25
CA PHE A 406 2.51 10.04 -2.31
C PHE A 406 3.14 9.85 -0.93
N GLY A 407 4.37 9.32 -0.87
CA GLY A 407 5.14 9.19 0.37
C GLY A 407 5.31 10.52 1.10
N TYR A 408 5.43 11.64 0.38
CA TYR A 408 5.43 12.97 0.98
C TYR A 408 4.07 13.34 1.62
N LEU A 409 2.96 13.05 0.95
CA LEU A 409 1.61 13.29 1.49
C LEU A 409 1.34 12.43 2.74
N VAL A 410 1.69 11.14 2.70
CA VAL A 410 1.60 10.24 3.86
C VAL A 410 2.51 10.74 4.99
N GLY A 411 3.78 11.03 4.71
CA GLY A 411 4.73 11.53 5.71
C GLY A 411 4.26 12.83 6.40
N ARG A 412 3.59 13.72 5.65
CA ARG A 412 2.92 14.90 6.23
C ARG A 412 1.70 14.54 7.08
N MET A 413 0.95 13.49 6.75
CA MET A 413 -0.19 13.00 7.54
C MET A 413 0.27 12.33 8.84
N ILE A 414 1.27 11.44 8.77
CA ILE A 414 1.86 10.80 9.96
C ILE A 414 2.48 11.85 10.88
N LEU A 415 3.24 12.81 10.34
CA LEU A 415 3.83 13.86 11.19
C LEU A 415 2.76 14.73 11.86
N ALA A 416 1.67 15.06 11.16
CA ALA A 416 0.54 15.78 11.72
C ALA A 416 -0.11 15.00 12.88
N HIS A 417 -0.27 13.69 12.74
CA HIS A 417 -0.74 12.78 13.80
C HIS A 417 0.21 12.76 15.00
N LEU A 418 1.51 12.49 14.78
CA LEU A 418 2.52 12.43 15.84
C LEU A 418 2.71 13.75 16.61
N CYS A 419 2.30 14.87 16.03
CA CYS A 419 2.39 16.21 16.62
C CYS A 419 1.07 16.74 17.21
N ASP A 420 -0.04 15.98 17.13
CA ASP A 420 -1.41 16.43 17.46
C ASP A 420 -1.79 17.74 16.72
N GLU A 421 -1.44 17.81 15.43
CA GLU A 421 -1.78 18.97 14.59
C GLU A 421 -3.31 19.09 14.40
N PRO A 422 -3.89 20.30 14.45
CA PRO A 422 -5.33 20.50 14.34
C PRO A 422 -5.88 20.03 12.98
N ILE A 423 -7.07 19.42 12.99
CA ILE A 423 -7.77 18.89 11.82
C ILE A 423 -7.92 19.97 10.74
N GLY A 424 -7.56 19.66 9.49
CA GLY A 424 -7.78 20.53 8.34
C GLY A 424 -6.74 20.42 7.23
N LEU A 425 -7.05 20.99 6.06
CA LEU A 425 -6.18 20.97 4.89
C LEU A 425 -4.89 21.78 5.15
N LYS A 426 -3.74 21.09 5.17
CA LYS A 426 -2.42 21.71 5.37
C LYS A 426 -1.87 22.17 4.02
N THR A 427 -1.62 23.47 3.85
CA THR A 427 -1.00 24.02 2.61
C THR A 427 0.34 23.35 2.29
N GLY A 428 1.12 22.98 3.31
CA GLY A 428 2.37 22.24 3.17
C GLY A 428 2.23 20.84 2.53
N MET A 429 1.05 20.20 2.58
CA MET A 429 0.82 18.94 1.84
C MET A 429 0.83 19.17 0.32
N CYS A 430 0.33 20.31 -0.15
CA CYS A 430 0.21 20.61 -1.58
C CYS A 430 1.56 20.77 -2.30
N MET A 431 2.70 20.79 -1.58
CA MET A 431 4.03 20.92 -2.17
C MET A 431 4.33 19.83 -3.22
N SER A 432 3.97 18.56 -2.96
CA SER A 432 4.21 17.48 -3.93
C SER A 432 3.37 17.58 -5.21
N LEU A 433 2.38 18.50 -5.25
CA LEU A 433 1.50 18.75 -6.38
C LEU A 433 2.01 19.88 -7.30
N VAL A 434 2.92 20.75 -6.81
CA VAL A 434 3.31 22.01 -7.48
C VAL A 434 3.86 21.80 -8.89
N PHE A 435 4.46 20.64 -9.17
CA PHE A 435 4.99 20.31 -10.50
C PHE A 435 3.89 19.90 -11.50
N LEU A 436 2.77 19.34 -11.05
CA LEU A 436 1.75 18.77 -11.94
C LEU A 436 1.10 19.80 -12.88
N PRO A 437 0.75 21.04 -12.47
CA PRO A 437 0.26 22.07 -13.38
C PRO A 437 1.20 22.44 -14.53
N PHE A 438 2.52 22.31 -14.35
CA PHE A 438 3.49 22.51 -15.42
C PHE A 438 3.49 21.33 -16.40
N ALA A 439 3.45 20.09 -15.90
CA ALA A 439 3.44 18.88 -16.71
C ALA A 439 2.15 18.76 -17.56
N ILE A 440 0.99 18.76 -16.90
CA ILE A 440 -0.08 19.76 -17.10
C ILE A 440 -0.05 20.54 -18.43
N ALA A 441 0.31 21.81 -18.32
CA ALA A 441 0.37 22.75 -19.44
C ALA A 441 1.28 22.26 -20.59
N ASN A 442 2.38 21.57 -20.32
CA ASN A 442 3.27 21.07 -21.36
C ASN A 442 2.57 20.03 -22.26
N ALA A 443 1.88 19.05 -21.68
CA ALA A 443 1.09 18.07 -22.43
C ALA A 443 -0.09 18.71 -23.19
N LEU A 444 -0.72 19.75 -22.62
CA LEU A 444 -1.73 20.55 -23.33
C LEU A 444 -1.15 21.31 -24.53
N THR A 445 0.07 21.85 -24.43
CA THR A 445 0.67 22.59 -25.55
C THR A 445 0.86 21.71 -26.78
N ALA A 446 1.20 20.42 -26.61
CA ALA A 446 1.29 19.47 -27.71
C ALA A 446 -0.05 19.26 -28.43
N LYS A 447 -1.20 19.29 -27.73
CA LYS A 447 -2.53 19.18 -28.38
C LYS A 447 -2.85 20.39 -29.27
N ILE A 448 -2.26 21.55 -28.98
CA ILE A 448 -2.49 22.80 -29.72
C ILE A 448 -1.43 22.97 -30.83
N ASN A 449 -0.18 22.61 -30.55
CA ASN A 449 1.00 22.79 -31.41
C ASN A 449 1.32 21.52 -32.23
N ALA A 450 0.31 20.99 -32.94
CA ALA A 450 0.44 19.88 -33.89
C ALA A 450 1.16 18.61 -33.39
N GLY A 451 1.10 18.32 -32.08
CA GLY A 451 1.74 17.18 -31.41
C GLY A 451 3.07 17.49 -30.71
N ILE A 452 3.61 18.70 -30.85
CA ILE A 452 4.94 19.09 -30.34
C ILE A 452 4.78 19.86 -29.01
N PRO A 453 5.19 19.30 -27.85
CA PRO A 453 5.18 20.02 -26.57
C PRO A 453 6.24 21.13 -26.53
N LEU A 454 6.08 22.11 -25.64
CA LEU A 454 7.08 23.18 -25.42
C LEU A 454 8.41 22.67 -24.87
N VAL A 455 8.37 21.62 -24.04
CA VAL A 455 9.53 20.94 -23.45
C VAL A 455 9.40 19.44 -23.71
N ASP A 456 10.51 18.78 -24.00
CA ASP A 456 10.55 17.32 -24.13
C ASP A 456 9.90 16.63 -22.92
N GLU A 457 8.98 15.71 -23.18
CA GLU A 457 8.14 15.13 -22.11
C GLU A 457 8.91 14.11 -21.25
N LEU A 458 9.94 13.45 -21.80
CA LEU A 458 10.84 12.59 -21.02
C LEU A 458 11.66 13.42 -20.03
N LEU A 459 12.15 14.60 -20.43
CA LEU A 459 12.80 15.56 -19.53
C LEU A 459 11.83 16.08 -18.46
N VAL A 460 10.58 16.41 -18.82
CA VAL A 460 9.55 16.81 -17.83
C VAL A 460 9.26 15.67 -16.84
N LEU A 461 9.22 14.42 -17.28
CA LEU A 461 9.04 13.26 -16.42
C LEU A 461 10.24 12.99 -15.50
N PHE A 462 11.46 13.14 -16.01
CA PHE A 462 12.68 13.06 -15.20
C PHE A 462 12.72 14.16 -14.14
N LEU A 463 12.38 15.40 -14.50
CA LEU A 463 12.31 16.53 -13.57
C LEU A 463 11.20 16.37 -12.53
N TYR A 464 10.06 15.79 -12.90
CA TYR A 464 8.99 15.42 -11.93
C TYR A 464 9.51 14.43 -10.90
N CYS A 465 10.15 13.35 -11.34
CA CYS A 465 10.68 12.31 -10.46
C CYS A 465 11.81 12.85 -9.56
N ALA A 466 12.74 13.62 -10.12
CA ALA A 466 13.80 14.28 -9.34
C ALA A 466 13.24 15.28 -8.30
N TYR A 467 12.18 16.03 -8.65
CA TYR A 467 11.50 16.94 -7.74
C TYR A 467 10.85 16.20 -6.56
N THR A 468 10.08 15.14 -6.83
CA THR A 468 9.33 14.44 -5.77
C THR A 468 10.24 13.61 -4.88
N VAL A 469 11.28 12.96 -5.44
CA VAL A 469 12.34 12.30 -4.68
C VAL A 469 13.08 13.30 -3.79
N GLY A 470 13.50 14.45 -4.34
CA GLY A 470 14.19 15.50 -3.57
C GLY A 470 13.33 16.08 -2.45
N LEU A 471 12.05 16.33 -2.72
CA LEU A 471 11.09 16.83 -1.74
C LEU A 471 10.81 15.81 -0.61
N TYR A 472 10.70 14.52 -0.93
CA TYR A 472 10.57 13.46 0.06
C TYR A 472 11.83 13.29 0.91
N LEU A 473 13.02 13.27 0.28
CA LEU A 473 14.29 13.16 1.01
C LEU A 473 14.51 14.37 1.93
N HIS A 474 14.13 15.57 1.51
CA HIS A 474 14.13 16.76 2.36
C HIS A 474 13.18 16.62 3.56
N LEU A 475 11.96 16.12 3.36
CA LEU A 475 11.02 15.82 4.45
C LEU A 475 11.63 14.79 5.42
N ALA A 476 12.07 13.64 4.90
CA ALA A 476 12.58 12.54 5.70
C ALA A 476 13.81 12.95 6.52
N VAL A 477 14.82 13.59 5.91
CA VAL A 477 16.04 14.01 6.61
C VAL A 477 15.73 15.09 7.65
N SER A 478 14.95 16.12 7.30
CA SER A 478 14.62 17.21 8.24
C SER A 478 13.81 16.71 9.42
N VAL A 479 12.76 15.92 9.20
CA VAL A 479 11.89 15.41 10.28
C VAL A 479 12.61 14.38 11.15
N VAL A 480 13.44 13.50 10.57
CA VAL A 480 14.33 12.61 11.35
C VAL A 480 15.31 13.43 12.20
N HIS A 481 15.80 14.57 11.71
CA HIS A 481 16.64 15.47 12.50
C HIS A 481 15.86 16.22 13.59
N GLU A 482 14.65 16.68 13.32
CA GLU A 482 13.85 17.41 14.32
C GLU A 482 13.35 16.49 15.44
N ILE A 483 12.87 15.28 15.13
CA ILE A 483 12.42 14.32 16.15
C ILE A 483 13.59 13.78 16.98
N LYS A 484 14.74 13.47 16.37
CA LYS A 484 15.91 12.96 17.13
C LYS A 484 16.44 14.03 18.11
N ASP A 485 16.50 15.30 17.68
CA ASP A 485 16.92 16.44 18.49
C ASP A 485 15.90 16.67 19.64
N ALA A 486 14.60 16.58 19.34
CA ALA A 486 13.51 16.77 20.31
C ALA A 486 13.41 15.67 21.39
N LEU A 487 13.80 14.44 21.07
CA LEU A 487 13.71 13.28 21.96
C LEU A 487 15.06 12.83 22.57
N GLY A 488 16.19 13.39 22.14
CA GLY A 488 17.52 12.99 22.61
C GLY A 488 17.95 11.59 22.17
N ILE A 489 17.49 11.14 21.00
CA ILE A 489 17.74 9.78 20.46
C ILE A 489 18.55 9.80 19.16
N TYR A 490 18.85 8.62 18.63
CA TYR A 490 19.52 8.44 17.33
C TYR A 490 18.67 7.53 16.44
N CYS A 491 18.56 7.85 15.14
CA CYS A 491 17.81 7.04 14.18
C CYS A 491 18.41 5.63 14.00
N PHE A 492 19.73 5.55 13.78
CA PHE A 492 20.44 4.29 13.54
C PHE A 492 21.38 3.89 14.69
N ARG A 493 21.01 4.17 15.93
CA ARG A 493 21.74 3.69 17.12
C ARG A 493 20.79 3.56 18.32
N ILE A 494 20.80 2.41 18.99
CA ILE A 494 20.03 2.23 20.23
C ILE A 494 20.65 3.10 21.32
N THR A 495 19.88 4.06 21.82
CA THR A 495 20.25 4.84 23.01
C THR A 495 20.07 3.95 24.23
N ARG A 496 21.16 3.64 24.94
CA ARG A 496 21.04 3.00 26.26
C ARG A 496 20.42 4.02 27.22
N LYS A 497 19.34 3.63 27.90
CA LYS A 497 18.93 4.33 29.12
C LYS A 497 19.98 4.00 30.18
N GLU A 498 20.41 5.01 30.93
CA GLU A 498 21.13 4.79 32.18
C GLU A 498 20.15 4.15 33.18
N ALA A 499 20.67 3.31 34.08
CA ALA A 499 19.90 2.31 34.83
C ALA A 499 19.70 2.70 36.30
#